data_AF-A0A836KBF9-F1
#
_entry.id   AF-A0A836KBF9-F1
#
_cell.length_a   1.000
_cell.length_b   1.000
_cell.length_c   1.000
_cell.angle_alpha   90.00
_cell.angle_beta   90.00
_cell.angle_gamma   90.00
#
_symmetry.space_group_name_H-M   'P 1'
#
loop_
_entity.id
_entity.type
_entity.pdbx_description
1 polymer ?
#
loop_
_entity_poly.entity_id
_entity_poly.type
_entity_poly.pdbx_seq_one_letter_code
_entity_poly.pdbx_strand_id
1 'polypeptide(L)'
;MSNTDIRFSPELLETSLPRIHARALGGRALLEQFKDEVALEPSQCTPEAFREVPIRSTDGQHLLVSSPSLPDRVRYMEQAQREQVFRDVDGYYYLDRQQQTAVWGLSRLALETAGFFDENCLPAYHEDTDFLLWLRLIGLRPVYVEPHRLGVIHLIHSIFSTERMFAAATALGDVLVFLRGITEVSRFMLPAEYIAVKPRMVNMEPGQPLRSPPLLPPDVWVLNEQRRLALEEMIRLSMEYYSQPNREPGDRRADYILAFSPARERWRLWRLRSPMMDAASVYRDDSLLRRVSIPMRCT
;
A
#
# COMPACT_ATOMS: atom_id res chain seq x y z
N MET A 1 -5.49 15.53 4.95
CA MET A 1 -6.76 14.77 4.94
C MET A 1 -6.74 13.85 6.15
N SER A 2 -7.72 13.94 7.05
CA SER A 2 -7.96 12.87 8.03
C SER A 2 -8.94 11.89 7.43
N ASN A 3 -8.70 10.59 7.60
CA ASN A 3 -9.71 9.58 7.29
C ASN A 3 -10.98 9.89 8.12
N THR A 4 -12.16 9.72 7.52
CA THR A 4 -13.46 10.09 8.13
C THR A 4 -13.80 9.23 9.35
N ASP A 5 -13.07 8.16 9.60
CA ASP A 5 -13.16 7.33 10.79
C ASP A 5 -12.27 7.78 11.95
N ILE A 6 -11.48 8.85 11.78
CA ILE A 6 -10.61 9.36 12.83
C ILE A 6 -11.19 10.62 13.46
N ARG A 7 -11.18 10.69 14.79
CA ARG A 7 -11.40 11.92 15.55
C ARG A 7 -10.18 12.21 16.41
N PHE A 8 -9.78 13.47 16.40
CA PHE A 8 -8.72 14.01 17.26
C PHE A 8 -9.37 14.83 18.36
N SER A 9 -8.83 14.75 19.58
CA SER A 9 -9.09 15.81 20.54
C SER A 9 -8.43 17.11 20.05
N PRO A 10 -9.07 18.29 20.25
CA PRO A 10 -8.50 19.57 19.81
C PRO A 10 -7.07 19.79 20.31
N GLU A 11 -6.83 19.48 21.58
CA GLU A 11 -5.55 19.71 22.26
C GLU A 11 -4.43 18.78 21.74
N LEU A 12 -4.77 17.61 21.20
CA LEU A 12 -3.79 16.65 20.70
C LEU A 12 -3.01 17.22 19.51
N LEU A 13 -3.69 17.84 18.54
CA LEU A 13 -3.04 18.38 17.36
C LEU A 13 -2.21 19.62 17.72
N GLU A 14 -2.74 20.52 18.55
CA GLU A 14 -2.04 21.72 19.00
C GLU A 14 -0.73 21.41 19.72
N THR A 15 -0.72 20.34 20.53
CA THR A 15 0.47 19.95 21.30
C THR A 15 1.43 19.07 20.48
N SER A 16 0.92 18.19 19.62
CA SER A 16 1.74 17.20 18.91
C SER A 16 2.34 17.72 17.61
N LEU A 17 1.62 18.54 16.84
CA LEU A 17 2.08 18.99 15.52
C LEU A 17 3.39 19.79 15.59
N PRO A 18 3.58 20.77 16.50
CA PRO A 18 4.85 21.50 16.60
C PRO A 18 6.03 20.58 16.94
N ARG A 19 5.81 19.58 17.80
CA ARG A 19 6.83 18.58 18.19
C ARG A 19 7.20 17.69 17.00
N ILE A 20 6.20 17.19 16.28
CA ILE A 20 6.42 16.41 15.05
C ILE A 20 7.19 17.23 14.04
N HIS A 21 6.74 18.46 13.78
CA HIS A 21 7.37 19.34 12.80
C HIS A 21 8.85 19.58 13.14
N ALA A 22 9.16 19.94 14.40
CA ALA A 22 10.54 20.16 14.83
C ALA A 22 11.43 18.91 14.63
N ARG A 23 10.91 17.72 14.98
CA ARG A 23 11.63 16.45 14.82
C ARG A 23 11.78 16.04 13.35
N ALA A 24 10.77 16.27 12.53
CA ALA A 24 10.75 15.94 11.10
C ALA A 24 11.81 16.68 10.30
N LEU A 25 12.26 17.84 10.79
CA LEU A 25 13.35 18.60 10.16
C LEU A 25 14.73 17.96 10.31
N GLY A 26 14.92 17.05 11.29
CA GLY A 26 16.21 16.42 11.55
C GLY A 26 16.77 15.61 10.37
N GLY A 27 15.89 15.08 9.51
CA GLY A 27 16.28 14.29 8.34
C GLY A 27 16.70 15.10 7.10
N ARG A 28 16.67 16.44 7.14
CA ARG A 28 16.84 17.27 5.94
C ARG A 28 18.21 17.11 5.29
N ALA A 29 19.29 17.12 6.06
CA ALA A 29 20.65 16.99 5.52
C ALA A 29 20.87 15.62 4.86
N LEU A 30 20.36 14.56 5.50
CA LEU A 30 20.42 13.20 4.96
C LEU A 30 19.62 13.07 3.66
N LEU A 31 18.45 13.71 3.60
CA LEU A 31 17.63 13.72 2.38
C LEU A 31 18.36 14.39 1.21
N GLU A 32 19.00 15.55 1.43
CA GLU A 32 19.76 16.22 0.37
C GLU A 32 20.96 15.36 -0.08
N GLN A 33 21.69 14.75 0.86
CA GLN A 33 22.73 13.77 0.52
C GLN A 33 22.18 12.63 -0.36
N PHE A 34 21.01 12.08 -0.01
CA PHE A 34 20.41 11.01 -0.79
C PHE A 34 19.99 11.46 -2.19
N LYS A 35 19.49 12.68 -2.35
CA LYS A 35 19.18 13.24 -3.68
C LYS A 35 20.43 13.38 -4.54
N ASP A 36 21.53 13.81 -3.94
CA ASP A 36 22.83 13.89 -4.63
C ASP A 36 23.32 12.49 -5.04
N GLU A 37 23.18 11.48 -4.16
CA GLU A 37 23.53 10.08 -4.49
C GLU A 37 22.64 9.53 -5.62
N VAL A 38 21.32 9.79 -5.58
CA VAL A 38 20.37 9.33 -6.62
C VAL A 38 20.67 9.96 -7.98
N ALA A 39 21.11 11.21 -8.02
CA ALA A 39 21.47 11.90 -9.28
C ALA A 39 22.66 11.24 -10.01
N LEU A 40 23.43 10.41 -9.32
CA LEU A 40 24.58 9.68 -9.85
C LEU A 40 24.26 8.22 -10.20
N GLU A 41 22.99 7.82 -10.14
CA GLU A 41 22.58 6.45 -10.48
C GLU A 41 22.41 6.23 -11.99
N PRO A 42 22.68 5.01 -12.50
CA PRO A 42 23.09 3.81 -11.74
C PRO A 42 24.52 3.91 -11.19
N SER A 43 24.75 3.34 -10.01
CA SER A 43 26.01 3.34 -9.28
C SER A 43 26.65 1.94 -9.21
N GLN A 44 27.81 1.83 -8.59
CA GLN A 44 28.46 0.54 -8.30
C GLN A 44 27.60 -0.37 -7.40
N CYS A 45 26.68 0.20 -6.62
CA CYS A 45 25.75 -0.54 -5.76
C CYS A 45 24.51 -1.03 -6.52
N THR A 46 24.29 -0.57 -7.76
CA THR A 46 23.17 -1.03 -8.60
C THR A 46 23.43 -2.48 -9.03
N PRO A 47 22.51 -3.42 -8.73
CA PRO A 47 22.57 -4.79 -9.22
C PRO A 47 22.67 -4.80 -10.74
N GLU A 48 23.48 -5.72 -11.27
CA GLU A 48 23.74 -5.83 -12.71
C GLU A 48 22.45 -5.90 -13.53
N ALA A 49 21.46 -6.66 -13.05
CA ALA A 49 20.14 -6.80 -13.67
C ALA A 49 19.34 -5.49 -13.83
N PHE A 50 19.71 -4.43 -13.10
CA PHE A 50 19.01 -3.14 -13.11
C PHE A 50 19.87 -1.99 -13.66
N ARG A 51 21.13 -2.21 -14.05
CA ARG A 51 22.02 -1.13 -14.51
C ARG A 51 21.60 -0.52 -15.84
N GLU A 52 21.05 -1.33 -16.73
CA GLU A 52 20.56 -0.89 -18.04
C GLU A 52 19.07 -0.50 -18.02
N VAL A 53 18.48 -0.45 -16.83
CA VAL A 53 17.06 -0.30 -16.62
C VAL A 53 16.80 0.96 -15.79
N PRO A 54 16.08 1.96 -16.32
CA PRO A 54 15.63 3.06 -15.50
C PRO A 54 14.58 2.56 -14.51
N ILE A 55 14.98 2.35 -13.26
CA ILE A 55 14.05 1.93 -12.20
C ILE A 55 13.17 3.09 -11.70
N ARG A 56 13.67 4.33 -11.82
CA ARG A 56 12.90 5.56 -11.61
C ARG A 56 12.51 6.14 -12.96
N SER A 57 11.22 6.32 -13.19
CA SER A 57 10.68 6.95 -14.39
C SER A 57 10.04 8.29 -14.05
N THR A 58 10.31 9.28 -14.91
CA THR A 58 9.62 10.57 -14.93
C THR A 58 8.56 10.63 -16.04
N ASP A 59 8.52 9.65 -16.94
CA ASP A 59 7.63 9.58 -18.10
C ASP A 59 6.36 8.76 -17.87
N GLY A 60 6.22 8.15 -16.69
CA GLY A 60 5.06 7.35 -16.30
C GLY A 60 4.94 5.99 -17.02
N GLN A 61 5.88 5.64 -17.90
CA GLN A 61 5.85 4.37 -18.65
C GLN A 61 6.77 3.31 -18.07
N HIS A 62 7.77 3.71 -17.26
CA HIS A 62 8.86 2.84 -16.83
C HIS A 62 9.05 2.80 -15.30
N LEU A 63 8.10 3.34 -14.52
CA LEU A 63 8.28 3.49 -13.08
C LEU A 63 8.28 2.11 -12.43
N LEU A 64 9.45 1.67 -11.96
CA LEU A 64 9.54 0.53 -11.07
C LEU A 64 9.45 0.97 -9.64
N VAL A 65 10.16 2.02 -9.23
CA VAL A 65 10.24 2.39 -7.81
C VAL A 65 9.50 3.69 -7.51
N SER A 66 8.81 3.73 -6.38
CA SER A 66 8.05 4.91 -5.94
C SER A 66 8.85 5.85 -5.03
N SER A 67 10.01 5.42 -4.53
CA SER A 67 10.87 6.24 -3.66
C SER A 67 11.80 7.14 -4.49
N PRO A 68 11.52 8.45 -4.60
CA PRO A 68 12.33 9.36 -5.41
C PRO A 68 13.76 9.51 -4.89
N SER A 69 13.98 9.38 -3.57
CA SER A 69 15.26 9.71 -2.93
C SER A 69 15.82 8.59 -2.08
N LEU A 70 15.44 7.34 -2.32
CA LEU A 70 16.16 6.20 -1.74
C LEU A 70 17.33 5.84 -2.65
N PRO A 71 18.60 6.02 -2.26
CA PRO A 71 19.73 5.72 -3.13
C PRO A 71 19.98 4.20 -3.22
N ASP A 72 20.52 3.73 -4.34
CA ASP A 72 20.79 2.32 -4.63
C ASP A 72 21.66 1.67 -3.55
N ARG A 73 22.64 2.41 -3.03
CA ARG A 73 23.45 1.98 -1.89
C ARG A 73 22.59 1.56 -0.70
N VAL A 74 21.58 2.36 -0.34
CA VAL A 74 20.69 2.07 0.79
C VAL A 74 19.63 1.04 0.40
N ARG A 75 19.08 1.14 -0.81
CA ARG A 75 18.06 0.22 -1.34
C ARG A 75 18.52 -1.22 -1.23
N TYR A 76 19.71 -1.54 -1.74
CA TYR A 76 20.20 -2.92 -1.83
C TYR A 76 21.08 -3.37 -0.64
N MET A 77 21.15 -2.58 0.43
CA MET A 77 21.79 -2.97 1.69
C MET A 77 20.94 -3.96 2.50
N GLU A 78 21.55 -4.68 3.43
CA GLU A 78 20.79 -5.49 4.39
C GLU A 78 19.96 -4.61 5.35
N GLN A 79 18.85 -5.13 5.87
CA GLN A 79 17.95 -4.35 6.73
C GLN A 79 18.66 -3.70 7.92
N ALA A 80 19.53 -4.45 8.62
CA ALA A 80 20.29 -3.92 9.75
C ALA A 80 21.23 -2.76 9.37
N GLN A 81 21.75 -2.76 8.14
CA GLN A 81 22.58 -1.67 7.64
C GLN A 81 21.73 -0.44 7.32
N ARG A 82 20.53 -0.63 6.75
CA ARG A 82 19.59 0.48 6.55
C ARG A 82 19.15 1.10 7.87
N GLU A 83 18.84 0.28 8.89
CA GLU A 83 18.50 0.75 10.24
C GLU A 83 19.61 1.60 10.88
N GLN A 84 20.87 1.34 10.51
CA GLN A 84 22.02 2.15 10.93
C GLN A 84 22.08 3.49 10.21
N VAL A 85 21.78 3.52 8.89
CA VAL A 85 21.73 4.76 8.10
C VAL A 85 20.66 5.71 8.64
N PHE A 86 19.51 5.18 9.04
CA PHE A 86 18.40 5.98 9.57
C PHE A 86 18.41 6.14 11.11
N ARG A 87 19.52 5.78 11.79
CA ARG A 87 19.46 5.60 13.26
C ARG A 87 19.16 6.87 14.07
N ASP A 88 19.58 8.02 13.54
CA ASP A 88 19.54 9.33 14.22
C ASP A 88 18.45 10.25 13.63
N VAL A 89 17.60 9.70 12.76
CA VAL A 89 16.51 10.44 12.12
C VAL A 89 15.18 9.77 12.42
N ASP A 90 14.16 10.60 12.58
CA ASP A 90 12.81 10.14 12.81
C ASP A 90 12.07 9.98 11.47
N GLY A 91 11.40 8.84 11.30
CA GLY A 91 10.68 8.54 10.06
C GLY A 91 9.21 8.90 10.14
N TYR A 92 8.52 8.31 11.11
CA TYR A 92 7.07 8.39 11.20
C TYR A 92 6.61 8.46 12.65
N TYR A 93 5.47 9.12 12.86
CA TYR A 93 5.05 9.61 14.16
C TYR A 93 3.65 9.11 14.51
N TYR A 94 3.52 8.45 15.64
CA TYR A 94 2.24 8.16 16.24
C TYR A 94 1.84 9.27 17.22
N LEU A 95 0.61 9.73 17.04
CA LEU A 95 -0.03 10.74 17.90
C LEU A 95 -0.60 10.13 19.19
N ASP A 96 -0.61 8.81 19.30
CA ASP A 96 -1.09 8.08 20.46
C ASP A 96 -0.10 6.95 20.80
N ARG A 97 -0.13 6.42 22.02
CA ARG A 97 0.60 5.22 22.42
C ARG A 97 0.12 3.99 21.65
N GLN A 98 -1.16 3.95 21.28
CA GLN A 98 -1.67 2.90 20.43
C GLN A 98 -1.21 3.14 19.00
N GLN A 99 -0.48 2.18 18.44
CA GLN A 99 -0.16 2.19 17.01
C GLN A 99 -1.47 2.07 16.23
N GLN A 100 -1.85 3.13 15.53
CA GLN A 100 -3.01 3.17 14.65
C GLN A 100 -2.50 3.23 13.22
N THR A 101 -2.88 2.27 12.38
CA THR A 101 -2.50 2.29 10.96
C THR A 101 -3.22 3.41 10.20
N ALA A 102 -4.39 3.83 10.68
CA ALA A 102 -5.17 4.92 10.09
C ALA A 102 -4.66 6.34 10.41
N VAL A 103 -3.73 6.50 11.35
CA VAL A 103 -3.25 7.83 11.80
C VAL A 103 -1.78 7.83 12.17
N TRP A 104 -1.00 8.58 11.41
CA TRP A 104 0.41 8.82 11.67
C TRP A 104 0.89 10.05 10.90
N GLY A 105 1.96 10.67 11.37
CA GLY A 105 2.70 11.70 10.65
C GLY A 105 3.93 11.11 9.95
N LEU A 106 4.41 11.80 8.92
CA LEU A 106 5.66 11.50 8.23
C LEU A 106 6.62 12.66 8.29
N SER A 107 7.91 12.35 8.40
CA SER A 107 8.94 13.29 7.99
C SER A 107 9.04 13.34 6.46
N ARG A 108 9.55 14.46 5.92
CA ARG A 108 9.78 14.58 4.47
C ARG A 108 10.77 13.52 3.98
N LEU A 109 11.77 13.20 4.79
CA LEU A 109 12.72 12.12 4.53
C LEU A 109 11.98 10.79 4.32
N ALA A 110 11.08 10.41 5.25
CA ALA A 110 10.34 9.16 5.15
C ALA A 110 9.46 9.08 3.90
N LEU A 111 8.79 10.17 3.54
CA LEU A 111 7.98 10.23 2.31
C LEU A 111 8.85 10.02 1.06
N GLU A 112 10.01 10.68 0.98
CA GLU A 112 10.87 10.60 -0.22
C GLU A 112 11.69 9.30 -0.30
N THR A 113 11.89 8.58 0.81
CA THR A 113 12.64 7.32 0.82
C THR A 113 11.76 6.08 0.82
N ALA A 114 10.52 6.14 1.32
CA ALA A 114 9.56 5.04 1.27
C ALA A 114 8.59 5.09 0.09
N GLY A 115 8.47 6.25 -0.56
CA GLY A 115 7.62 6.41 -1.73
C GLY A 115 6.15 6.59 -1.36
N PHE A 116 5.25 6.02 -2.17
CA PHE A 116 3.80 6.20 -2.07
C PHE A 116 3.08 4.89 -1.74
N PHE A 117 1.79 4.97 -1.41
CA PHE A 117 0.96 3.78 -1.24
C PHE A 117 0.91 2.93 -2.50
N ASP A 118 0.94 1.62 -2.31
CA ASP A 118 0.81 0.66 -3.40
C ASP A 118 -0.65 0.56 -3.85
N GLU A 119 -0.96 0.98 -5.07
CA GLU A 119 -2.34 0.95 -5.58
C GLU A 119 -2.88 -0.47 -5.78
N ASN A 120 -2.06 -1.52 -5.66
CA ASN A 120 -2.57 -2.90 -5.64
C ASN A 120 -3.36 -3.20 -4.35
N CYS A 121 -3.32 -2.31 -3.33
CA CYS A 121 -4.15 -2.39 -2.13
C CYS A 121 -5.58 -1.82 -2.32
N LEU A 122 -5.94 -1.34 -3.53
CA LEU A 122 -7.31 -0.94 -3.85
C LEU A 122 -8.32 -2.10 -3.71
N PRO A 123 -9.63 -1.83 -3.44
CA PRO A 123 -10.25 -0.50 -3.31
C PRO A 123 -10.09 0.13 -1.91
N ALA A 124 -9.75 -0.63 -0.87
CA ALA A 124 -9.54 -0.12 0.49
C ALA A 124 -8.97 -1.19 1.42
N TYR A 125 -8.35 -0.72 2.51
CA TYR A 125 -7.76 -1.47 3.62
C TYR A 125 -6.43 -2.14 3.28
N HIS A 126 -5.50 -2.05 4.24
CA HIS A 126 -4.13 -2.60 4.21
C HIS A 126 -3.08 -1.81 3.43
N GLU A 127 -3.45 -0.73 2.72
CA GLU A 127 -2.46 0.19 2.14
C GLU A 127 -1.59 0.86 3.22
N ASP A 128 -2.21 1.17 4.36
CA ASP A 128 -1.55 1.71 5.55
C ASP A 128 -0.61 0.69 6.20
N THR A 129 -1.04 -0.57 6.26
CA THR A 129 -0.28 -1.70 6.81
C THR A 129 0.93 -2.01 5.93
N ASP A 130 0.75 -2.05 4.61
CA ASP A 130 1.83 -2.20 3.63
C ASP A 130 2.85 -1.08 3.78
N PHE A 131 2.39 0.17 3.84
CA PHE A 131 3.27 1.33 3.92
C PHE A 131 4.07 1.37 5.23
N LEU A 132 3.43 1.09 6.37
CA LEU A 132 4.11 1.01 7.66
C LEU A 132 5.14 -0.13 7.70
N LEU A 133 4.84 -1.26 7.05
CA LEU A 133 5.80 -2.34 6.86
C LEU A 133 7.00 -1.86 6.03
N TRP A 134 6.78 -1.11 4.94
CA TRP A 134 7.87 -0.57 4.11
C TRP A 134 8.74 0.42 4.86
N LEU A 135 8.15 1.36 5.60
CA LEU A 135 8.91 2.29 6.46
C LEU A 135 9.86 1.53 7.38
N ARG A 136 9.36 0.47 8.04
CA ARG A 136 10.17 -0.37 8.92
C ARG A 136 11.26 -1.13 8.17
N LEU A 137 10.94 -1.73 7.03
CA LEU A 137 11.89 -2.53 6.23
C LEU A 137 13.01 -1.68 5.61
N ILE A 138 12.72 -0.41 5.33
CA ILE A 138 13.71 0.61 4.93
C ILE A 138 14.58 1.06 6.11
N GLY A 139 14.21 0.73 7.35
CA GLY A 139 14.98 1.02 8.55
C GLY A 139 14.56 2.28 9.30
N LEU A 140 13.46 2.91 8.90
CA LEU A 140 12.86 4.02 9.65
C LEU A 140 12.14 3.50 10.89
N ARG A 141 12.17 4.29 11.96
CA ARG A 141 11.59 3.90 13.26
C ARG A 141 10.34 4.71 13.59
N PRO A 142 9.40 4.11 14.32
CA PRO A 142 8.24 4.83 14.86
C PRO A 142 8.67 5.73 16.03
N VAL A 143 8.07 6.91 16.10
CA VAL A 143 8.22 7.84 17.21
C VAL A 143 6.84 8.11 17.82
N TYR A 144 6.75 8.03 19.13
CA TYR A 144 5.51 8.35 19.86
C TYR A 144 5.63 9.75 20.43
N VAL A 145 4.70 10.63 20.09
CA VAL A 145 4.83 12.08 20.37
C VAL A 145 4.30 12.49 21.75
N GLU A 146 3.87 11.51 22.57
CA GLU A 146 3.36 11.56 23.95
C GLU A 146 1.83 11.46 24.11
N PRO A 147 1.34 10.95 25.27
CA PRO A 147 -0.03 10.49 25.43
C PRO A 147 -0.92 11.60 25.95
N HIS A 148 -1.64 12.27 25.08
CA HIS A 148 -2.80 13.01 25.56
C HIS A 148 -3.82 12.02 26.16
N ARG A 149 -4.42 12.34 27.31
CA ARG A 149 -5.38 11.44 28.01
C ARG A 149 -6.63 11.13 27.16
N LEU A 150 -7.00 12.05 26.28
CA LEU A 150 -8.01 11.88 25.24
C LEU A 150 -7.24 11.79 23.92
N GLY A 151 -6.96 10.54 23.51
CA GLY A 151 -6.11 10.24 22.37
C GLY A 151 -6.86 10.32 21.04
N VAL A 152 -6.46 9.44 20.12
CA VAL A 152 -7.09 9.28 18.81
C VAL A 152 -8.29 8.34 18.94
N ILE A 153 -9.48 8.78 18.50
CA ILE A 153 -10.63 7.88 18.37
C ILE A 153 -10.65 7.35 16.94
N HIS A 154 -10.48 6.05 16.79
CA HIS A 154 -10.60 5.34 15.53
C HIS A 154 -11.92 4.57 15.47
N LEU A 155 -12.82 5.01 14.60
CA LEU A 155 -14.10 4.37 14.28
C LEU A 155 -13.87 3.24 13.28
N ILE A 156 -13.25 2.16 13.77
CA ILE A 156 -12.87 0.99 12.98
C ILE A 156 -14.08 0.48 12.18
N HIS A 157 -13.85 0.09 10.92
CA HIS A 157 -14.86 -0.49 10.05
C HIS A 157 -16.05 0.44 9.75
N SER A 158 -15.86 1.76 9.80
CA SER A 158 -16.91 2.73 9.52
C SER A 158 -17.59 2.52 8.16
N ILE A 159 -16.86 2.12 7.12
CA ILE A 159 -17.45 1.82 5.80
C ILE A 159 -18.50 0.69 5.89
N PHE A 160 -18.27 -0.30 6.76
CA PHE A 160 -19.19 -1.42 6.98
C PHE A 160 -20.43 -1.03 7.81
N SER A 161 -20.38 0.11 8.52
CA SER A 161 -21.53 0.67 9.25
C SER A 161 -22.20 1.83 8.51
N THR A 162 -21.55 2.38 7.47
CA THR A 162 -21.98 3.55 6.69
C THR A 162 -23.32 3.31 5.99
N GLU A 163 -23.55 2.10 5.46
CA GLU A 163 -24.83 1.73 4.83
C GLU A 163 -26.02 1.97 5.78
N ARG A 164 -25.91 1.53 7.04
CA ARG A 164 -26.99 1.69 8.02
C ARG A 164 -27.28 3.16 8.33
N MET A 165 -26.25 3.98 8.35
CA MET A 165 -26.38 5.41 8.63
C MET A 165 -27.08 6.17 7.50
N PHE A 166 -26.91 5.72 6.26
CA PHE A 166 -27.50 6.35 5.08
C PHE A 166 -28.75 5.65 4.54
N ALA A 167 -29.15 4.50 5.09
CA ALA A 167 -30.29 3.71 4.61
C ALA A 167 -31.62 4.49 4.57
N ALA A 168 -31.79 5.51 5.42
CA ALA A 168 -32.97 6.36 5.46
C ALA A 168 -32.93 7.55 4.46
N ALA A 169 -31.77 7.83 3.87
CA ALA A 169 -31.57 8.96 2.95
C ALA A 169 -31.91 8.53 1.52
N THR A 170 -33.18 8.66 1.14
CA THR A 170 -33.69 8.29 -0.20
C THR A 170 -33.01 9.04 -1.35
N ALA A 171 -32.49 10.25 -1.09
CA ALA A 171 -31.70 11.03 -2.06
C ALA A 171 -30.31 10.45 -2.36
N LEU A 172 -29.86 9.45 -1.61
CA LEU A 172 -28.54 8.83 -1.73
C LEU A 172 -28.60 7.43 -2.36
N GLY A 173 -29.64 7.11 -3.13
CA GLY A 173 -29.86 5.77 -3.71
C GLY A 173 -28.63 5.19 -4.41
N ASP A 174 -28.03 5.93 -5.35
CA ASP A 174 -26.83 5.48 -6.08
C ASP A 174 -25.60 5.35 -5.17
N VAL A 175 -25.50 6.21 -4.15
CA VAL A 175 -24.41 6.15 -3.15
C VAL A 175 -24.55 4.88 -2.31
N LEU A 176 -25.77 4.47 -1.93
CA LEU A 176 -26.00 3.22 -1.22
C LEU A 176 -25.64 2.00 -2.08
N VAL A 177 -25.96 2.03 -3.38
CA VAL A 177 -25.56 0.98 -4.33
C VAL A 177 -24.03 0.88 -4.40
N PHE A 178 -23.34 2.00 -4.55
CA PHE A 178 -21.88 2.05 -4.56
C PHE A 178 -21.26 1.54 -3.25
N LEU A 179 -21.75 2.02 -2.10
CA LEU A 179 -21.25 1.63 -0.78
C LEU A 179 -21.41 0.13 -0.52
N ARG A 180 -22.55 -0.44 -0.89
CA ARG A 180 -22.78 -1.89 -0.82
C ARG A 180 -21.82 -2.65 -1.73
N GLY A 181 -21.64 -2.14 -2.95
CA GLY A 181 -20.71 -2.67 -3.93
C GLY A 181 -19.28 -2.80 -3.40
N ILE A 182 -18.72 -1.67 -2.95
CA ILE A 182 -17.36 -1.61 -2.38
C ILE A 182 -17.26 -2.44 -1.10
N THR A 183 -18.25 -2.33 -0.21
CA THR A 183 -18.27 -3.10 1.05
C THR A 183 -18.19 -4.59 0.80
N GLU A 184 -18.92 -5.09 -0.18
CA GLU A 184 -18.89 -6.51 -0.52
C GLU A 184 -17.50 -6.92 -1.01
N VAL A 185 -16.90 -6.17 -1.94
CA VAL A 185 -15.54 -6.43 -2.45
C VAL A 185 -14.50 -6.34 -1.33
N SER A 186 -14.59 -5.36 -0.43
CA SER A 186 -13.66 -5.22 0.71
C SER A 186 -13.70 -6.43 1.66
N ARG A 187 -14.84 -7.12 1.81
CA ARG A 187 -14.93 -8.34 2.64
C ARG A 187 -14.11 -9.52 2.11
N PHE A 188 -13.70 -9.48 0.84
CA PHE A 188 -12.83 -10.50 0.28
C PHE A 188 -11.40 -10.42 0.82
N MET A 189 -11.01 -9.32 1.47
CA MET A 189 -9.68 -9.12 2.07
C MET A 189 -8.53 -9.36 1.09
N LEU A 190 -8.75 -9.13 -0.21
CA LEU A 190 -7.74 -9.34 -1.25
C LEU A 190 -6.47 -8.50 -1.04
N PRO A 191 -6.52 -7.29 -0.48
CA PRO A 191 -5.30 -6.56 -0.10
C PRO A 191 -4.49 -7.26 1.00
N ALA A 192 -5.14 -7.90 1.98
CA ALA A 192 -4.46 -8.64 3.05
C ALA A 192 -3.65 -9.82 2.49
N GLU A 193 -4.23 -10.55 1.55
CA GLU A 193 -3.55 -11.65 0.86
C GLU A 193 -2.36 -11.15 0.03
N TYR A 194 -2.53 -10.01 -0.66
CA TYR A 194 -1.49 -9.34 -1.42
C TYR A 194 -0.28 -8.96 -0.54
N ILE A 195 -0.51 -8.26 0.56
CA ILE A 195 0.58 -7.79 1.44
C ILE A 195 1.28 -8.94 2.17
N ALA A 196 0.58 -10.06 2.42
CA ALA A 196 1.17 -11.22 3.09
C ALA A 196 2.25 -11.91 2.25
N VAL A 197 2.20 -11.79 0.92
CA VAL A 197 3.16 -12.42 0.01
C VAL A 197 4.15 -11.42 -0.61
N LYS A 198 3.82 -10.12 -0.64
CA LYS A 198 4.65 -9.07 -1.26
C LYS A 198 6.11 -9.05 -0.77
N PRO A 199 6.41 -9.12 0.54
CA PRO A 199 7.81 -9.11 1.01
C PRO A 199 8.68 -10.21 0.40
N ARG A 200 8.11 -11.40 0.14
CA ARG A 200 8.82 -12.51 -0.51
C ARG A 200 9.11 -12.25 -1.99
N MET A 201 8.25 -11.50 -2.66
CA MET A 201 8.40 -11.17 -4.08
C MET A 201 9.46 -10.11 -4.33
N VAL A 202 9.58 -9.13 -3.43
CA VAL A 202 10.55 -8.03 -3.52
C VAL A 202 11.77 -8.24 -2.65
N ASN A 203 11.96 -9.47 -2.18
CA ASN A 203 13.15 -9.90 -1.48
C ASN A 203 13.42 -9.14 -0.17
N MET A 204 12.36 -8.73 0.55
CA MET A 204 12.45 -8.03 1.83
C MET A 204 11.64 -8.73 2.93
N GLU A 205 11.70 -10.06 2.96
CA GLU A 205 11.01 -10.82 4.01
C GLU A 205 11.62 -10.47 5.39
N PRO A 206 10.80 -10.07 6.38
CA PRO A 206 11.31 -9.67 7.68
C PRO A 206 12.20 -10.75 8.31
N GLY A 207 13.41 -10.35 8.72
CA GLY A 207 14.37 -11.25 9.36
C GLY A 207 15.06 -12.24 8.40
N GLN A 208 14.86 -12.12 7.09
CA GLN A 208 15.61 -12.85 6.07
C GLN A 208 16.65 -11.94 5.42
N PRO A 209 17.83 -12.48 5.03
CA PRO A 209 18.79 -11.72 4.24
C PRO A 209 18.25 -11.43 2.83
N LEU A 210 18.78 -10.39 2.18
CA LEU A 210 18.48 -10.16 0.77
C LEU A 210 19.04 -11.32 -0.07
N ARG A 211 18.19 -11.95 -0.90
CA ARG A 211 18.65 -12.83 -2.00
C ARG A 211 19.55 -12.07 -2.97
N SER A 212 20.55 -12.78 -3.50
CA SER A 212 21.44 -12.30 -4.55
C SER A 212 21.33 -13.22 -5.78
N PRO A 213 21.04 -12.67 -6.98
CA PRO A 213 20.66 -11.28 -7.25
C PRO A 213 19.26 -10.96 -6.69
N PRO A 214 18.96 -9.69 -6.35
CA PRO A 214 17.62 -9.29 -5.94
C PRO A 214 16.62 -9.50 -7.07
N LEU A 215 15.43 -9.99 -6.72
CA LEU A 215 14.36 -10.26 -7.70
C LEU A 215 13.75 -8.96 -8.25
N LEU A 216 13.47 -8.01 -7.35
CA LEU A 216 12.97 -6.67 -7.65
C LEU A 216 13.52 -5.69 -6.62
N PRO A 217 13.53 -4.37 -6.91
CA PRO A 217 13.74 -3.35 -5.89
C PRO A 217 12.75 -3.48 -4.71
N PRO A 218 13.21 -3.30 -3.46
CA PRO A 218 12.41 -3.07 -2.24
C PRO A 218 11.14 -2.24 -2.36
N ASP A 219 11.29 -1.10 -3.01
CA ASP A 219 10.34 0.00 -3.15
C ASP A 219 9.62 -0.06 -4.51
N VAL A 220 9.64 -1.24 -5.13
CA VAL A 220 8.99 -1.47 -6.41
C VAL A 220 7.47 -1.38 -6.25
N TRP A 221 6.84 -0.65 -7.17
CA TRP A 221 5.43 -0.71 -7.43
C TRP A 221 5.24 -1.02 -8.91
N VAL A 222 4.66 -2.20 -9.19
CA VAL A 222 4.15 -2.52 -10.52
C VAL A 222 2.63 -2.61 -10.38
N LEU A 223 1.91 -1.78 -11.14
CA LEU A 223 0.47 -1.90 -11.25
C LEU A 223 0.12 -3.28 -11.83
N ASN A 224 -0.57 -4.11 -11.04
CA ASN A 224 -1.08 -5.38 -11.52
C ASN A 224 -2.39 -5.14 -12.27
N GLU A 225 -2.30 -4.97 -13.59
CA GLU A 225 -3.46 -4.71 -14.44
C GLU A 225 -4.53 -5.80 -14.35
N GLN A 226 -4.14 -7.08 -14.24
CA GLN A 226 -5.10 -8.18 -14.11
C GLN A 226 -5.89 -8.07 -12.81
N ARG A 227 -5.20 -7.76 -11.70
CA ARG A 227 -5.84 -7.52 -10.40
C ARG A 227 -6.75 -6.29 -10.46
N ARG A 228 -6.30 -5.18 -11.06
CA ARG A 228 -7.12 -3.98 -11.23
C ARG A 228 -8.40 -4.30 -12.00
N LEU A 229 -8.29 -4.97 -13.16
CA LEU A 229 -9.44 -5.38 -13.97
C LEU A 229 -10.37 -6.33 -13.20
N ALA A 230 -9.83 -7.21 -12.38
CA ALA A 230 -10.63 -8.09 -11.52
C ALA A 230 -11.44 -7.31 -10.49
N LEU A 231 -10.80 -6.37 -9.80
CA LEU A 231 -11.44 -5.53 -8.79
C LEU A 231 -12.52 -4.66 -9.43
N GLU A 232 -12.22 -4.03 -10.56
CA GLU A 232 -13.19 -3.22 -11.33
C GLU A 232 -14.40 -4.06 -11.73
N GLU A 233 -14.18 -5.28 -12.22
CA GLU A 233 -15.25 -6.18 -12.60
C GLU A 233 -16.08 -6.65 -11.38
N MET A 234 -15.44 -6.95 -10.26
CA MET A 234 -16.14 -7.31 -9.01
C MET A 234 -16.99 -6.14 -8.50
N ILE A 235 -16.48 -4.91 -8.53
CA ILE A 235 -17.20 -3.70 -8.12
C ILE A 235 -18.40 -3.49 -9.06
N ARG A 236 -18.19 -3.56 -10.38
CA ARG A 236 -19.25 -3.42 -11.38
C ARG A 236 -20.37 -4.44 -11.16
N LEU A 237 -20.03 -5.72 -11.04
CA LEU A 237 -21.00 -6.80 -10.82
C LEU A 237 -21.77 -6.64 -9.51
N SER A 238 -21.09 -6.18 -8.45
CA SER A 238 -21.73 -5.92 -7.16
C SER A 238 -22.71 -4.74 -7.25
N MET A 239 -22.30 -3.65 -7.90
CA MET A 239 -23.19 -2.50 -8.13
C MET A 239 -24.41 -2.87 -8.97
N GLU A 240 -24.23 -3.65 -10.04
CA GLU A 240 -25.33 -4.16 -10.86
C GLU A 240 -26.33 -4.99 -10.03
N TYR A 241 -25.83 -5.85 -9.14
CA TYR A 241 -26.68 -6.60 -8.22
C TYR A 241 -27.51 -5.69 -7.31
N TYR A 242 -26.88 -4.72 -6.64
CA TYR A 242 -27.58 -3.83 -5.70
C TYR A 242 -28.46 -2.76 -6.37
N SER A 243 -28.30 -2.53 -7.67
CA SER A 243 -29.18 -1.64 -8.45
C SER A 243 -30.55 -2.25 -8.76
N GLN A 244 -30.72 -3.57 -8.60
CA GLN A 244 -31.97 -4.26 -8.89
C GLN A 244 -33.04 -3.98 -7.80
N PRO A 245 -34.32 -3.81 -8.19
CA PRO A 245 -35.40 -3.58 -7.23
C PRO A 245 -35.62 -4.79 -6.30
N ASN A 246 -36.00 -4.51 -5.04
CA ASN A 246 -36.32 -5.51 -3.99
C ASN A 246 -35.16 -6.41 -3.53
N ARG A 247 -33.92 -5.96 -3.69
CA ARG A 247 -32.76 -6.65 -3.09
C ARG A 247 -32.60 -6.21 -1.63
N GLU A 248 -33.10 -7.06 -0.74
CA GLU A 248 -32.79 -6.98 0.69
C GLU A 248 -31.28 -7.22 0.91
N PRO A 249 -30.63 -6.53 1.86
CA PRO A 249 -29.31 -6.91 2.36
C PRO A 249 -29.40 -8.27 3.07
N GLY A 250 -29.44 -9.35 2.27
CA GLY A 250 -29.46 -10.72 2.74
C GLY A 250 -28.18 -11.06 3.50
N ASP A 251 -28.33 -11.96 4.47
CA ASP A 251 -27.39 -12.40 5.49
C ASP A 251 -25.89 -12.44 5.07
N ARG A 252 -25.21 -11.31 5.24
CA ARG A 252 -23.79 -11.00 5.58
C ARG A 252 -22.62 -11.91 5.14
N ARG A 253 -22.79 -12.98 4.36
CA ARG A 253 -21.67 -13.81 3.89
C ARG A 253 -21.06 -13.20 2.64
N ALA A 254 -19.73 -13.13 2.58
CA ALA A 254 -18.96 -12.47 1.51
C ALA A 254 -19.07 -13.12 0.11
N ASP A 255 -20.01 -14.04 -0.11
CA ASP A 255 -20.06 -14.88 -1.30
C ASP A 255 -21.19 -14.51 -2.28
N TYR A 256 -21.93 -13.41 -2.07
CA TYR A 256 -23.08 -13.05 -2.92
C TYR A 256 -22.65 -12.83 -4.39
N ILE A 257 -21.66 -11.98 -4.71
CA ILE A 257 -21.17 -11.76 -6.08
C ILE A 257 -20.81 -13.10 -6.76
N LEU A 258 -20.15 -14.02 -6.04
CA LEU A 258 -19.80 -15.33 -6.60
C LEU A 258 -21.02 -16.24 -6.78
N ALA A 259 -22.01 -16.18 -5.89
CA ALA A 259 -23.23 -16.97 -6.02
C ALA A 259 -24.07 -16.56 -7.24
N PHE A 260 -24.10 -15.27 -7.58
CA PHE A 260 -24.93 -14.73 -8.67
C PHE A 260 -24.18 -14.55 -10.00
N SER A 261 -22.85 -14.60 -10.00
CA SER A 261 -22.07 -14.62 -11.24
C SER A 261 -22.36 -15.91 -12.03
N PRO A 262 -22.47 -15.86 -13.37
CA PRO A 262 -22.50 -17.05 -14.21
C PRO A 262 -21.32 -17.96 -13.88
N ALA A 263 -21.50 -19.28 -13.92
CA ALA A 263 -20.48 -20.25 -13.50
C ALA A 263 -19.11 -20.05 -14.21
N ARG A 264 -19.13 -19.58 -15.46
CA ARG A 264 -17.93 -19.23 -16.24
C ARG A 264 -17.20 -17.98 -15.69
N GLU A 265 -17.94 -16.99 -15.21
CA GLU A 265 -17.38 -15.78 -14.59
C GLU A 265 -16.90 -16.05 -13.17
N ARG A 266 -17.57 -16.93 -12.41
CA ARG A 266 -17.08 -17.35 -11.07
C ARG A 266 -15.66 -17.86 -11.11
N TRP A 267 -15.35 -18.75 -12.06
CA TRP A 267 -14.03 -19.34 -12.17
C TRP A 267 -12.97 -18.30 -12.59
N ARG A 268 -13.34 -17.33 -13.44
CA ARG A 268 -12.49 -16.20 -13.82
C ARG A 268 -12.21 -15.30 -12.62
N LEU A 269 -13.25 -14.88 -11.90
CA LEU A 269 -13.14 -14.07 -10.67
C LEU A 269 -12.36 -14.81 -9.57
N TRP A 270 -12.59 -16.11 -9.40
CA TRP A 270 -11.87 -16.93 -8.42
C TRP A 270 -10.40 -17.13 -8.78
N ARG A 271 -10.05 -17.26 -10.06
CA ARG A 271 -8.65 -17.23 -10.51
C ARG A 271 -7.97 -15.90 -10.23
N LEU A 272 -8.71 -14.80 -10.34
CA LEU A 272 -8.20 -13.45 -10.03
C LEU A 272 -8.06 -13.20 -8.51
N ARG A 273 -8.73 -14.01 -7.66
CA ARG A 273 -8.46 -14.07 -6.20
C ARG A 273 -7.15 -14.77 -5.86
N SER A 274 -6.59 -15.55 -6.78
CA SER A 274 -5.41 -16.35 -6.46
C SER A 274 -4.24 -15.43 -6.08
N PRO A 275 -3.56 -15.68 -4.94
CA PRO A 275 -2.28 -15.04 -4.61
C PRO A 275 -1.17 -15.45 -5.58
N MET A 276 -1.50 -16.19 -6.65
CA MET A 276 -0.82 -16.09 -7.95
C MET A 276 -0.97 -14.68 -8.52
N MET A 277 -0.57 -13.70 -7.73
CA MET A 277 -0.02 -12.47 -8.23
C MET A 277 1.00 -12.93 -9.25
N ASP A 278 0.87 -12.45 -10.48
CA ASP A 278 1.99 -12.42 -11.40
C ASP A 278 3.10 -11.72 -10.61
N ALA A 279 3.91 -12.53 -9.94
CA ALA A 279 5.23 -12.19 -9.46
C ALA A 279 6.16 -12.01 -10.67
N ALA A 280 5.59 -12.03 -11.89
CA ALA A 280 6.20 -11.65 -13.14
C ALA A 280 5.39 -10.80 -14.17
N SER A 281 5.37 -9.47 -14.06
CA SER A 281 5.10 -8.47 -15.12
C SER A 281 5.82 -7.13 -14.81
N VAL A 282 6.85 -6.85 -15.58
CA VAL A 282 7.53 -5.58 -15.83
C VAL A 282 7.43 -5.51 -17.37
N TYR A 283 7.32 -4.37 -18.05
CA TYR A 283 7.31 -4.38 -19.53
C TYR A 283 8.47 -3.70 -20.27
N ARG A 284 8.98 -4.41 -21.30
CA ARG A 284 9.90 -4.00 -22.41
C ARG A 284 9.09 -4.11 -23.68
N ASP A 285 8.93 -3.06 -24.49
CA ASP A 285 9.05 -3.30 -25.93
C ASP A 285 10.00 -2.35 -26.67
N ASP A 286 10.94 -2.94 -27.42
CA ASP A 286 11.97 -2.30 -28.24
C ASP A 286 13.26 -1.74 -27.59
N SER A 287 13.35 -1.48 -26.27
CA SER A 287 14.64 -1.40 -25.51
C SER A 287 14.51 -1.23 -23.97
N LEU A 288 13.51 -1.90 -23.43
CA LEU A 288 12.58 -1.53 -22.37
C LEU A 288 12.61 -2.66 -21.26
N LEU A 289 11.65 -2.93 -20.36
CA LEU A 289 11.80 -3.84 -19.18
C LEU A 289 10.85 -5.09 -19.06
N ARG A 290 10.97 -6.29 -19.68
CA ARG A 290 9.92 -7.38 -19.60
C ARG A 290 10.04 -8.28 -18.34
N ARG A 291 8.94 -8.74 -17.71
CA ARG A 291 8.89 -9.84 -16.71
C ARG A 291 8.05 -10.96 -17.33
N VAL A 292 8.64 -12.15 -17.35
CA VAL A 292 8.19 -13.35 -18.06
C VAL A 292 7.30 -14.18 -17.15
N SER A 293 6.09 -14.48 -17.59
CA SER A 293 5.24 -15.49 -16.96
C SER A 293 5.94 -16.87 -17.00
N ILE A 294 6.25 -17.47 -15.83
CA ILE A 294 6.59 -18.89 -15.70
C ILE A 294 5.40 -19.59 -15.03
N PRO A 295 4.89 -20.70 -15.59
CA PRO A 295 3.71 -21.35 -15.04
C PRO A 295 4.05 -21.96 -13.68
N MET A 296 3.41 -21.48 -12.60
CA MET A 296 3.45 -22.22 -11.34
C MET A 296 2.51 -23.42 -11.45
N ARG A 297 3.07 -24.57 -11.79
CA ARG A 297 2.52 -25.85 -11.33
C ARG A 297 3.08 -26.09 -9.94
N CYS A 298 2.24 -25.99 -8.92
CA CYS A 298 2.56 -26.59 -7.62
C CYS A 298 1.86 -27.94 -7.54
N THR A 299 2.66 -29.00 -7.39
CA THR A 299 2.25 -30.28 -6.79
C THR A 299 1.95 -30.09 -5.32
#